data_AF-A0A1N6KNN1-F1
#
_entry.id   AF-A0A1N6KNN1-F1
#
_cell.length_a   1.000
_cell.length_b   1.000
_cell.length_c   1.000
_cell.angle_alpha   90.00
_cell.angle_beta   90.00
_cell.angle_gamma   90.00
#
_symmetry.space_group_name_H-M   'P 1'
#
loop_
_entity.id
_entity.type
_entity.pdbx_description
1 polymer ?
#
loop_
_entity_poly.entity_id
_entity_poly.type
_entity_poly.pdbx_seq_one_letter_code
_entity_poly.pdbx_strand_id
1 'polypeptide(L)'
;NDTTITQVIHVQDTTAPVFAVAAPADTTVDCNSVPAQPVITATDNCSVTPNITVTRNEVRTNGTCANSYILTRTWTATDECGNDTTITQVIHVQDTVAPRFNAIAPADTTVDCNSVPAQPVINATDNCSATGNITITRNEVRTNGTCANTYTLTRTWTAVDECGNDTTIRQIIHVQDTAAPVFSVVIPADTTVDCNSVPAQAVITATDNCSATGNITITRNEVRTNGTCANSYTLTRTWTAVDECGNDTTITQVVHVQDTTAPVVTTVIPAARTVDCDAVPVQEDITATDNCSAVPNISVVKNEVRTNGACANTYTLTRTWVVSDECGNDTTITQVLTVQDTTAPVVTVVIPATRTVDCDAVPVQEDITATDN
;
A
#
# COMPACT_ATOMS: atom_id res chain seq x y z
N ASN A 1 31.79 127.50 -38.88
CA ASN A 1 32.10 126.93 -37.56
C ASN A 1 30.92 126.11 -37.10
N ASP A 2 30.78 124.90 -37.63
CA ASP A 2 29.73 124.00 -37.15
C ASP A 2 30.25 123.29 -35.92
N THR A 3 29.53 123.47 -34.82
CA THR A 3 29.89 122.92 -33.52
C THR A 3 29.08 121.65 -33.34
N THR A 4 29.72 120.50 -33.42
CA THR A 4 29.08 119.21 -33.14
C THR A 4 29.04 119.00 -31.64
N ILE A 5 27.84 118.86 -31.07
CA ILE A 5 27.66 118.45 -29.67
C ILE A 5 27.46 116.94 -29.67
N THR A 6 28.38 116.22 -29.02
CA THR A 6 28.26 114.77 -28.85
C THR A 6 27.68 114.49 -27.46
N GLN A 7 26.56 113.76 -27.41
CA GLN A 7 26.05 113.17 -26.17
C GLN A 7 26.45 111.70 -26.16
N VAL A 8 27.13 111.26 -25.10
CA VAL A 8 27.37 109.83 -24.85
C VAL A 8 26.26 109.34 -23.92
N ILE A 9 25.50 108.34 -24.38
CA ILE A 9 24.50 107.64 -23.59
C ILE A 9 25.07 106.25 -23.30
N HIS A 10 25.24 105.92 -22.02
CA HIS A 10 25.58 104.57 -21.61
C HIS A 10 24.28 103.77 -21.48
N VAL A 11 24.15 102.72 -22.29
CA VAL A 11 23.06 101.74 -22.18
C VAL A 11 23.63 100.51 -21.49
N GLN A 12 22.98 100.08 -20.40
CA GLN A 12 23.34 98.87 -19.67
C GLN A 12 22.06 98.07 -19.44
N ASP A 13 22.12 96.78 -19.74
CA ASP A 13 21.05 95.87 -19.35
C ASP A 13 21.25 95.40 -17.91
N THR A 14 20.18 95.48 -17.14
CA THR A 14 20.11 95.07 -15.73
C THR A 14 18.83 94.29 -15.43
N THR A 15 18.03 93.99 -16.46
CA THR A 15 16.76 93.29 -16.32
C THR A 15 16.99 91.84 -16.70
N ALA A 16 16.49 90.90 -15.89
CA ALA A 16 16.60 89.49 -16.21
C ALA A 16 15.54 89.07 -17.23
N PRO A 17 15.83 88.04 -18.06
CA PRO A 17 14.83 87.45 -18.94
C PRO A 17 13.59 86.96 -18.19
N VAL A 18 12.43 86.98 -18.86
CA VAL A 18 11.16 86.47 -18.35
C VAL A 18 10.74 85.24 -19.14
N PHE A 19 10.38 84.16 -18.46
CA PHE A 19 9.85 82.96 -19.10
C PHE A 19 8.49 83.22 -19.77
N ALA A 20 8.30 82.67 -20.97
CA ALA A 20 7.09 82.85 -21.77
C ALA A 20 5.88 82.07 -21.23
N VAL A 21 6.09 81.14 -20.29
CA VAL A 21 5.06 80.33 -19.65
C VAL A 21 5.31 80.27 -18.14
N ALA A 22 4.25 79.99 -17.38
CA ALA A 22 4.37 79.74 -15.95
C ALA A 22 5.20 78.47 -15.68
N ALA A 23 5.78 78.40 -14.47
CA ALA A 23 6.46 77.20 -14.00
C ALA A 23 5.50 75.99 -14.09
N PRO A 24 5.96 74.84 -14.61
CA PRO A 24 5.17 73.61 -14.57
C PRO A 24 4.75 73.28 -13.14
N ALA A 25 3.51 72.87 -12.93
CA ALA A 25 3.00 72.55 -11.61
C ALA A 25 3.68 71.31 -11.02
N ASP A 26 3.86 71.33 -9.70
CA ASP A 26 4.32 70.16 -8.94
C ASP A 26 3.29 69.03 -9.06
N THR A 27 3.77 67.79 -9.11
CA THR A 27 2.89 66.63 -9.29
C THR A 27 3.40 65.39 -8.55
N THR A 28 2.49 64.47 -8.26
CA THR A 28 2.80 63.13 -7.78
C THR A 28 2.37 62.12 -8.83
N VAL A 29 3.28 61.24 -9.22
CA VAL A 29 3.06 60.28 -10.30
C VAL A 29 3.59 58.91 -9.91
N ASP A 30 3.04 57.89 -10.56
CA ASP A 30 3.62 56.55 -10.60
C ASP A 30 4.98 56.60 -11.32
N CYS A 31 5.89 55.69 -10.99
CA CYS A 31 7.20 55.64 -11.60
C CYS A 31 7.17 55.39 -13.11
N ASN A 32 6.10 54.77 -13.64
CA ASN A 32 5.89 54.56 -15.07
C ASN A 32 5.27 55.77 -15.78
N SER A 33 4.92 56.83 -15.04
CA SER A 33 4.12 57.97 -15.50
C SER A 33 4.83 59.31 -15.31
N VAL A 34 6.16 59.30 -15.17
CA VAL A 34 6.97 60.52 -15.05
C VAL A 34 6.89 61.34 -16.34
N PRO A 35 6.35 62.58 -16.30
CA PRO A 35 6.21 63.39 -17.51
C PRO A 35 7.59 63.83 -18.03
N ALA A 36 7.74 63.88 -19.35
CA ALA A 36 8.94 64.43 -19.98
C ALA A 36 9.15 65.90 -19.58
N GLN A 37 10.41 66.33 -19.50
CA GLN A 37 10.72 67.72 -19.17
C GLN A 37 10.28 68.67 -20.31
N PRO A 38 9.41 69.66 -20.06
CA PRO A 38 8.98 70.60 -21.09
C PRO A 38 10.14 71.49 -21.56
N VAL A 39 10.08 71.87 -22.84
CA VAL A 39 10.90 72.93 -23.41
C VAL A 39 10.21 74.26 -23.11
N ILE A 40 10.91 75.15 -22.41
CA ILE A 40 10.40 76.47 -22.03
C ILE A 40 11.29 77.53 -22.66
N THR A 41 10.70 78.59 -23.21
CA THR A 41 11.40 79.74 -23.78
C THR A 41 11.32 80.96 -22.86
N ALA A 42 12.26 81.89 -23.03
CA ALA A 42 12.27 83.17 -22.34
C ALA A 42 12.43 84.32 -23.34
N THR A 43 11.98 85.50 -22.95
CA THR A 43 12.13 86.74 -23.70
C THR A 43 12.73 87.79 -22.80
N ASP A 44 13.42 88.74 -23.39
CA ASP A 44 14.05 89.84 -22.67
C ASP A 44 13.74 91.17 -23.38
N ASN A 45 13.79 92.29 -22.66
CA ASN A 45 13.48 93.61 -23.20
C ASN A 45 14.64 94.24 -23.98
N CYS A 46 15.88 93.78 -23.75
CA CYS A 46 17.09 94.30 -24.36
C CYS A 46 17.85 93.23 -25.19
N SER A 47 17.64 91.94 -24.90
CA SER A 47 18.23 90.82 -25.63
C SER A 47 17.27 90.19 -26.64
N VAL A 48 17.75 89.94 -27.86
CA VAL A 48 17.01 89.14 -28.85
C VAL A 48 16.99 87.67 -28.44
N THR A 49 15.90 86.94 -28.75
CA THR A 49 15.71 85.53 -28.33
C THR A 49 16.92 84.62 -28.56
N PRO A 50 17.66 84.69 -29.69
CA PRO A 50 18.84 83.84 -29.90
C PRO A 50 19.98 84.07 -28.90
N ASN A 51 20.02 85.22 -28.23
CA ASN A 51 21.05 85.59 -27.26
C ASN A 51 20.65 85.23 -25.81
N ILE A 52 19.43 84.72 -25.61
CA ILE A 52 18.98 84.21 -24.31
C ILE A 52 19.24 82.72 -24.25
N THR A 53 20.04 82.28 -23.28
CA THR A 53 20.34 80.87 -23.05
C THR A 53 19.41 80.32 -21.97
N VAL A 54 18.59 79.32 -22.30
CA VAL A 54 17.80 78.57 -21.30
C VAL A 54 18.49 77.25 -21.01
N THR A 55 19.02 77.12 -19.80
CA THR A 55 19.58 75.86 -19.29
C THR A 55 18.52 75.07 -18.54
N ARG A 56 18.62 73.74 -18.61
CA ARG A 56 17.71 72.79 -17.95
C ARG A 56 18.54 71.85 -17.11
N ASN A 57 18.15 71.70 -15.85
CA ASN A 57 18.77 70.76 -14.93
C ASN A 57 17.68 69.90 -14.26
N GLU A 58 18.00 68.64 -13.98
CA GLU A 58 17.14 67.71 -13.23
C GLU A 58 17.99 66.99 -12.18
N VAL A 59 17.53 67.05 -10.94
CA VAL A 59 18.18 66.40 -9.80
C VAL A 59 17.22 65.38 -9.20
N ARG A 60 17.70 64.14 -9.01
CA ARG A 60 16.98 63.07 -8.33
C ARG A 60 17.41 62.97 -6.87
N THR A 61 16.45 62.92 -5.96
CA THR A 61 16.63 62.57 -4.55
C THR A 61 15.92 61.25 -4.27
N ASN A 62 16.67 60.22 -3.86
CA ASN A 62 16.08 58.91 -3.57
C ASN A 62 15.15 58.97 -2.35
N GLY A 63 14.03 58.25 -2.44
CA GLY A 63 13.04 58.11 -1.37
C GLY A 63 13.27 56.86 -0.53
N THR A 64 12.17 56.31 -0.01
CA THR A 64 12.17 55.18 0.93
C THR A 64 12.39 53.81 0.30
N CYS A 65 12.24 53.70 -1.03
CA CYS A 65 12.42 52.48 -1.80
C CYS A 65 12.97 52.78 -3.20
N ALA A 66 13.36 51.75 -3.97
CA ALA A 66 14.03 51.91 -5.27
C ALA A 66 13.23 52.75 -6.28
N ASN A 67 11.90 52.57 -6.29
CA ASN A 67 10.98 53.23 -7.22
C ASN A 67 10.23 54.42 -6.59
N SER A 68 10.66 54.88 -5.41
CA SER A 68 10.22 56.15 -4.82
C SER A 68 11.35 57.16 -4.79
N TYR A 69 11.13 58.34 -5.36
CA TYR A 69 12.11 59.43 -5.42
C TYR A 69 11.45 60.77 -5.75
N ILE A 70 12.18 61.86 -5.56
CA ILE A 70 11.75 63.20 -5.95
C ILE A 70 12.65 63.68 -7.09
N LEU A 71 12.06 64.17 -8.18
CA LEU A 71 12.77 64.90 -9.22
C LEU A 71 12.54 66.40 -9.02
N THR A 72 13.62 67.16 -8.91
CA THR A 72 13.57 68.63 -8.92
C THR A 72 14.13 69.12 -10.25
N ARG A 73 13.29 69.75 -11.06
CA ARG A 73 13.66 70.34 -12.34
C ARG A 73 13.83 71.84 -12.17
N THR A 74 14.90 72.36 -12.77
CA THR A 74 15.24 73.79 -12.74
C THR A 74 15.47 74.28 -14.15
N TRP A 75 14.84 75.39 -14.52
CA TRP A 75 15.11 76.13 -15.75
C TRP A 75 15.70 77.48 -15.37
N THR A 76 16.85 77.82 -15.96
CA THR A 76 17.51 79.12 -15.75
C THR A 76 17.70 79.79 -17.11
N ALA A 77 17.08 80.95 -17.30
CA ALA A 77 17.24 81.78 -18.48
C ALA A 77 18.25 82.88 -18.19
N THR A 78 19.30 83.00 -18.99
CA THR A 78 20.37 83.98 -18.83
C THR A 78 20.56 84.77 -20.13
N ASP A 79 20.62 86.10 -20.05
CA ASP A 79 20.90 86.98 -21.18
C ASP A 79 22.42 87.13 -21.46
N GLU A 80 22.78 87.94 -22.47
CA GLU A 80 24.18 88.18 -22.84
C GLU A 80 24.94 89.10 -21.86
N CYS A 81 24.22 89.81 -20.99
CA CYS A 81 24.78 90.66 -19.93
C CYS A 81 24.96 89.91 -18.59
N GLY A 82 24.48 88.66 -18.50
CA GLY A 82 24.59 87.80 -17.35
C GLY A 82 23.45 87.91 -16.34
N ASN A 83 22.34 88.61 -16.66
CA ASN A 83 21.17 88.61 -15.79
C ASN A 83 20.39 87.30 -15.97
N ASP A 84 19.90 86.71 -14.86
CA ASP A 84 19.21 85.43 -14.90
C ASP A 84 17.91 85.36 -14.09
N THR A 85 16.99 84.51 -14.57
CA THR A 85 15.75 84.14 -13.87
C THR A 85 15.64 82.63 -13.81
N THR A 86 15.18 82.11 -12.68
CA THR A 86 15.02 80.66 -12.46
C THR A 86 13.58 80.29 -12.08
N ILE A 87 13.09 79.18 -12.64
CA ILE A 87 11.84 78.52 -12.22
C ILE A 87 12.11 77.05 -11.90
N THR A 88 11.27 76.46 -11.04
CA THR A 88 11.42 75.06 -10.61
C THR A 88 10.11 74.28 -10.67
N GLN A 89 10.22 72.96 -10.77
CA GLN A 89 9.12 72.00 -10.63
C GLN A 89 9.61 70.83 -9.77
N VAL A 90 8.78 70.39 -8.83
CA VAL A 90 8.99 69.21 -7.99
C VAL A 90 8.04 68.09 -8.42
N ILE A 91 8.59 66.92 -8.74
CA ILE A 91 7.82 65.73 -9.09
C ILE A 91 8.09 64.66 -8.03
N HIS A 92 7.06 64.28 -7.29
CA HIS A 92 7.09 63.13 -6.40
C HIS A 92 6.80 61.86 -7.19
N VAL A 93 7.75 60.95 -7.24
CA VAL A 93 7.59 59.64 -7.86
C VAL A 93 7.44 58.60 -6.75
N GLN A 94 6.40 57.78 -6.84
CA GLN A 94 6.13 56.72 -5.89
C GLN A 94 5.57 55.51 -6.60
N ASP A 95 5.89 54.34 -6.06
CA ASP A 95 5.32 53.07 -6.49
C ASP A 95 4.36 52.57 -5.42
N THR A 96 3.08 52.51 -5.77
CA THR A 96 1.98 52.11 -4.88
C THR A 96 1.17 50.95 -5.45
N VAL A 97 1.62 50.37 -6.57
CA VAL A 97 0.89 49.34 -7.28
C VAL A 97 1.54 48.01 -6.95
N ALA A 98 0.75 47.04 -6.51
CA ALA A 98 1.28 45.72 -6.21
C ALA A 98 1.58 44.93 -7.49
N PRO A 99 2.57 44.01 -7.45
CA PRO A 99 2.83 43.09 -8.53
C PRO A 99 1.59 42.29 -8.92
N ARG A 100 1.51 41.92 -10.19
CA ARG A 100 0.50 41.00 -10.72
C ARG A 100 1.12 39.68 -11.13
N PHE A 101 0.53 38.57 -10.68
CA PHE A 101 0.91 37.24 -11.18
C PHE A 101 0.57 37.06 -12.67
N ASN A 102 1.50 36.45 -13.41
CA ASN A 102 1.39 36.24 -14.85
C ASN A 102 0.51 35.03 -15.21
N ALA A 103 0.22 34.18 -14.22
CA ALA A 103 -0.67 33.03 -14.36
C ALA A 103 -1.81 33.12 -13.36
N ILE A 104 -2.91 32.45 -13.70
CA ILE A 104 -4.03 32.25 -12.77
C ILE A 104 -3.55 31.29 -11.67
N ALA A 105 -4.05 31.50 -10.45
CA ALA A 105 -3.84 30.56 -9.36
C ALA A 105 -4.25 29.15 -9.81
N PRO A 106 -3.43 28.11 -9.54
CA PRO A 106 -3.82 26.74 -9.80
C PRO A 106 -5.17 26.44 -9.15
N ALA A 107 -6.06 25.75 -9.87
CA ALA A 107 -7.38 25.42 -9.35
C ALA A 107 -7.27 24.48 -8.14
N ASP A 108 -8.23 24.61 -7.23
CA ASP A 108 -8.42 23.67 -6.14
C ASP A 108 -8.74 22.28 -6.70
N THR A 109 -8.23 21.24 -6.05
CA THR A 109 -8.39 19.87 -6.55
C THR A 109 -8.49 18.86 -5.41
N THR A 110 -9.08 17.71 -5.71
CA THR A 110 -9.06 16.53 -4.85
C THR A 110 -8.29 15.43 -5.55
N VAL A 111 -7.33 14.84 -4.87
CA VAL A 111 -6.42 13.83 -5.41
C VAL A 111 -6.22 12.69 -4.43
N ASP A 112 -5.82 11.55 -4.98
CA ASP A 112 -5.26 10.46 -4.20
C ASP A 112 -3.91 10.89 -3.60
N CYS A 113 -3.53 10.34 -2.46
CA CYS A 113 -2.28 10.69 -1.79
C CYS A 113 -1.03 10.34 -2.60
N ASN A 114 -1.11 9.40 -3.54
CA ASN A 114 -0.01 9.09 -4.47
C ASN A 114 0.06 10.05 -5.68
N SER A 115 -0.90 10.97 -5.81
CA SER A 115 -1.12 11.81 -6.99
C SER A 115 -1.11 13.31 -6.67
N VAL A 116 -0.50 13.70 -5.55
CA VAL A 116 -0.36 15.11 -5.16
C VAL A 116 0.53 15.85 -6.17
N PRO A 117 0.00 16.86 -6.90
CA PRO A 117 0.79 17.57 -7.90
C PRO A 117 1.90 18.40 -7.23
N ALA A 118 3.05 18.50 -7.89
CA ALA A 118 4.13 19.39 -7.44
C ALA A 118 3.67 20.85 -7.43
N GLN A 119 4.24 21.66 -6.53
CA GLN A 119 3.92 23.08 -6.46
C GLN A 119 4.49 23.81 -7.68
N PRO A 120 3.66 24.49 -8.51
CA PRO A 120 4.16 25.21 -9.68
C PRO A 120 5.00 26.44 -9.30
N VAL A 121 5.93 26.78 -10.20
CA VAL A 121 6.62 28.07 -10.22
C VAL A 121 5.72 29.06 -10.95
N ILE A 122 5.39 30.17 -10.30
CA ILE A 122 4.56 31.23 -10.87
C ILE A 122 5.37 32.52 -10.82
N ASN A 123 5.36 33.28 -11.92
CA ASN A 123 6.05 34.55 -12.03
C ASN A 123 5.07 35.71 -11.85
N ALA A 124 5.58 36.87 -11.50
CA ALA A 124 4.83 38.13 -11.43
C ALA A 124 5.54 39.23 -12.20
N THR A 125 4.80 40.26 -12.58
CA THR A 125 5.29 41.49 -13.20
C THR A 125 4.76 42.67 -12.44
N ASP A 126 5.49 43.76 -12.50
CA ASP A 126 5.13 45.02 -11.88
C ASP A 126 5.34 46.18 -12.87
N ASN A 127 4.63 47.29 -12.70
CA ASN A 127 4.79 48.47 -13.56
C ASN A 127 6.07 49.25 -13.27
N CYS A 128 6.63 49.09 -12.09
CA CYS A 128 7.77 49.85 -11.57
C CYS A 128 9.00 48.99 -11.32
N SER A 129 8.82 47.81 -10.75
CA SER A 129 9.91 46.86 -10.52
C SER A 129 10.17 45.97 -11.73
N ALA A 130 11.45 45.83 -12.08
CA ALA A 130 11.89 44.84 -13.04
C ALA A 130 11.55 43.42 -12.53
N THR A 131 11.22 42.49 -13.41
CA THR A 131 10.82 41.12 -13.04
C THR A 131 11.81 40.42 -12.10
N GLY A 132 13.12 40.68 -12.26
CA GLY A 132 14.16 40.09 -11.40
C GLY A 132 14.23 40.66 -9.98
N ASN A 133 13.56 41.79 -9.71
CA ASN A 133 13.56 42.44 -8.41
C ASN A 133 12.27 42.15 -7.61
N ILE A 134 11.29 41.48 -8.22
CA ILE A 134 10.09 41.03 -7.53
C ILE A 134 10.42 39.76 -6.75
N THR A 135 10.21 39.78 -5.43
CA THR A 135 10.41 38.62 -4.58
C THR A 135 9.15 37.78 -4.51
N ILE A 136 9.23 36.51 -4.90
CA ILE A 136 8.10 35.56 -4.82
C ILE A 136 8.37 34.53 -3.73
N THR A 137 7.56 34.58 -2.67
CA THR A 137 7.58 33.59 -1.58
C THR A 137 6.52 32.52 -1.83
N ARG A 138 6.90 31.25 -1.66
CA ARG A 138 6.01 30.09 -1.74
C ARG A 138 5.91 29.43 -0.38
N ASN A 139 4.70 29.18 0.08
CA ASN A 139 4.43 28.49 1.33
C ASN A 139 3.44 27.34 1.10
N GLU A 140 3.59 26.25 1.84
CA GLU A 140 2.66 25.12 1.85
C GLU A 140 2.39 24.71 3.31
N VAL A 141 1.12 24.62 3.66
CA VAL A 141 0.66 24.21 5.00
C VAL A 141 -0.22 22.99 4.88
N ARG A 142 0.11 21.94 5.63
CA ARG A 142 -0.70 20.71 5.74
C ARG A 142 -1.62 20.80 6.96
N THR A 143 -2.89 20.48 6.75
CA THR A 143 -3.88 20.25 7.82
C THR A 143 -4.31 18.78 7.76
N ASN A 144 -4.06 18.02 8.83
CA ASN A 144 -4.42 16.61 8.88
C ASN A 144 -5.95 16.44 8.89
N GLY A 145 -6.43 15.39 8.22
CA GLY A 145 -7.83 15.01 8.16
C GLY A 145 -8.18 13.90 9.14
N THR A 146 -9.13 13.05 8.74
CA THR A 146 -9.73 12.01 9.58
C THR A 146 -8.86 10.76 9.77
N CYS A 147 -7.91 10.53 8.88
CA CYS A 147 -6.97 9.40 8.92
C CYS A 147 -5.58 9.84 8.41
N ALA A 148 -4.57 8.96 8.53
CA ALA A 148 -3.17 9.29 8.25
C ALA A 148 -2.93 9.85 6.83
N ASN A 149 -3.62 9.28 5.84
CA ASN A 149 -3.45 9.61 4.42
C ASN A 149 -4.53 10.55 3.87
N THR A 150 -5.39 11.09 4.74
CA THR A 150 -6.34 12.15 4.38
C THR A 150 -5.91 13.47 4.99
N TYR A 151 -5.70 14.51 4.18
CA TYR A 151 -5.26 15.83 4.63
C TYR A 151 -5.56 16.90 3.59
N THR A 152 -5.49 18.16 3.98
CA THR A 152 -5.61 19.30 3.05
C THR A 152 -4.28 20.05 2.99
N LEU A 153 -3.75 20.27 1.79
CA LEU A 153 -2.63 21.16 1.55
C LEU A 153 -3.15 22.52 1.12
N THR A 154 -2.64 23.56 1.76
CA THR A 154 -2.88 24.95 1.40
C THR A 154 -1.60 25.56 0.90
N ARG A 155 -1.55 25.89 -0.40
CA ARG A 155 -0.42 26.56 -1.03
C ARG A 155 -0.70 28.05 -1.15
N THR A 156 0.28 28.88 -0.83
CA THR A 156 0.21 30.34 -0.93
C THR A 156 1.42 30.85 -1.69
N TRP A 157 1.19 31.75 -2.64
CA TRP A 157 2.24 32.51 -3.32
C TRP A 157 2.04 33.99 -3.04
N THR A 158 3.09 34.67 -2.61
CA THR A 158 3.09 36.11 -2.33
C THR A 158 4.20 36.75 -3.15
N ALA A 159 3.85 37.71 -4.01
CA ALA A 159 4.79 38.51 -4.79
C ALA A 159 4.90 39.91 -4.17
N VAL A 160 6.13 40.36 -3.93
CA VAL A 160 6.45 41.66 -3.31
C VAL A 160 7.42 42.42 -4.21
N ASP A 161 7.12 43.67 -4.53
CA ASP A 161 8.01 44.56 -5.30
C ASP A 161 9.12 45.19 -4.42
N GLU A 162 9.92 46.09 -5.01
CA GLU A 162 11.01 46.79 -4.32
C GLU A 162 10.55 47.88 -3.34
N CYS A 163 9.27 48.26 -3.39
CA CYS A 163 8.63 49.24 -2.51
C CYS A 163 7.77 48.59 -1.42
N GLY A 164 7.66 47.26 -1.43
CA GLY A 164 6.96 46.48 -0.44
C GLY A 164 5.47 46.30 -0.73
N ASN A 165 4.96 46.68 -1.91
CA ASN A 165 3.58 46.37 -2.27
C ASN A 165 3.49 44.87 -2.62
N ASP A 166 2.41 44.21 -2.20
CA ASP A 166 2.27 42.77 -2.35
C ASP A 166 0.91 42.29 -2.89
N THR A 167 0.96 41.17 -3.59
CA THR A 167 -0.22 40.41 -4.02
C THR A 167 -0.06 38.95 -3.62
N THR A 168 -1.15 38.34 -3.16
CA THR A 168 -1.17 36.93 -2.73
C THR A 168 -2.23 36.11 -3.47
N ILE A 169 -1.88 34.89 -3.87
CA ILE A 169 -2.80 33.87 -4.41
C ILE A 169 -2.68 32.55 -3.64
N ARG A 170 -3.75 31.73 -3.68
CA ARG A 170 -3.81 30.44 -2.97
C ARG A 170 -4.39 29.32 -3.83
N GLN A 171 -4.02 28.09 -3.46
CA GLN A 171 -4.59 26.84 -3.94
C GLN A 171 -4.84 25.91 -2.73
N ILE A 172 -5.98 25.22 -2.74
CA ILE A 172 -6.34 24.18 -1.78
C ILE A 172 -6.35 22.82 -2.49
N ILE A 173 -5.62 21.85 -1.94
CA ILE A 173 -5.59 20.47 -2.43
C ILE A 173 -6.12 19.57 -1.33
N HIS A 174 -7.24 18.91 -1.57
CA HIS A 174 -7.73 17.83 -0.72
C HIS A 174 -7.06 16.52 -1.13
N VAL A 175 -6.37 15.90 -0.19
CA VAL A 175 -5.74 14.61 -0.36
C VAL A 175 -6.53 13.59 0.44
N GLN A 176 -6.91 12.49 -0.22
CA GLN A 176 -7.70 11.43 0.39
C GLN A 176 -7.16 10.07 -0.03
N ASP A 177 -7.39 9.09 0.82
CA ASP A 177 -7.08 7.68 0.57
C ASP A 177 -8.40 6.91 0.54
N THR A 178 -8.73 6.38 -0.63
CA THR A 178 -10.01 5.70 -0.90
C THR A 178 -9.82 4.32 -1.54
N ALA A 179 -8.57 3.95 -1.78
CA ALA A 179 -8.23 2.67 -2.38
C ALA A 179 -8.00 1.66 -1.26
N ALA A 180 -8.49 0.44 -1.45
CA ALA A 180 -8.21 -0.63 -0.51
C ALA A 180 -6.85 -1.28 -0.82
N PRO A 181 -6.17 -1.85 0.20
CA PRO A 181 -4.97 -2.64 -0.02
C PRO A 181 -5.17 -3.76 -1.03
N VAL A 182 -4.12 -4.08 -1.77
CA VAL A 182 -4.06 -5.21 -2.71
C VAL A 182 -3.09 -6.26 -2.17
N PHE A 183 -3.53 -7.52 -2.10
CA PHE A 183 -2.65 -8.62 -1.72
C PHE A 183 -1.53 -8.80 -2.76
N SER A 184 -0.28 -8.79 -2.30
CA SER A 184 0.92 -8.84 -3.14
C SER A 184 1.48 -10.26 -3.35
N VAL A 185 0.79 -11.28 -2.84
CA VAL A 185 1.15 -12.70 -2.97
C VAL A 185 0.02 -13.43 -3.68
N VAL A 186 0.35 -14.53 -4.37
CA VAL A 186 -0.65 -15.42 -4.97
C VAL A 186 -1.61 -15.90 -3.88
N ILE A 187 -2.90 -15.63 -4.07
CA ILE A 187 -3.97 -16.10 -3.19
C ILE A 187 -3.94 -17.62 -3.18
N PRO A 188 -3.86 -18.28 -2.00
CA PRO A 188 -3.89 -19.73 -1.93
C PRO A 188 -5.16 -20.28 -2.58
N ALA A 189 -5.02 -21.20 -3.53
CA ALA A 189 -6.16 -21.83 -4.17
C ALA A 189 -6.85 -22.80 -3.21
N ASP A 190 -8.15 -23.03 -3.45
CA ASP A 190 -8.90 -24.07 -2.78
C ASP A 190 -8.28 -25.44 -3.06
N THR A 191 -8.31 -26.33 -2.08
CA THR A 191 -7.63 -27.63 -2.19
C THR A 191 -8.35 -28.72 -1.40
N THR A 192 -8.13 -29.97 -1.82
CA THR A 192 -8.58 -31.17 -1.10
C THR A 192 -7.35 -31.96 -0.69
N VAL A 193 -7.27 -32.30 0.59
CA VAL A 193 -6.12 -32.98 1.19
C VAL A 193 -6.56 -34.09 2.11
N ASP A 194 -5.66 -35.06 2.31
CA ASP A 194 -5.76 -36.03 3.38
C ASP A 194 -5.62 -35.33 4.75
N CYS A 195 -6.22 -35.87 5.80
CA CYS A 195 -6.19 -35.27 7.12
C CYS A 195 -4.78 -35.16 7.73
N ASN A 196 -3.83 -35.97 7.27
CA ASN A 196 -2.43 -35.89 7.69
C ASN A 196 -1.62 -34.83 6.91
N SER A 197 -2.21 -34.21 5.89
CA SER A 197 -1.53 -33.36 4.91
C SER A 197 -2.16 -31.97 4.81
N VAL A 198 -2.84 -31.52 5.88
CA VAL A 198 -3.46 -30.19 5.93
C VAL A 198 -2.38 -29.11 5.91
N PRO A 199 -2.33 -28.24 4.87
CA PRO A 199 -1.30 -27.21 4.79
C PRO A 199 -1.54 -26.16 5.88
N ALA A 200 -0.46 -25.62 6.45
CA ALA A 200 -0.54 -24.47 7.35
C ALA A 200 -1.20 -23.26 6.66
N GLN A 201 -1.84 -22.39 7.43
CA GLN A 201 -2.40 -21.15 6.89
C GLN A 201 -1.28 -20.25 6.36
N ALA A 202 -1.41 -19.80 5.11
CA ALA A 202 -0.42 -18.96 4.47
C ALA A 202 -0.25 -17.61 5.21
N VAL A 203 1.00 -17.16 5.31
CA VAL A 203 1.32 -15.77 5.64
C VAL A 203 1.32 -15.00 4.33
N ILE A 204 0.48 -13.98 4.24
CA ILE A 204 0.35 -13.15 3.03
C ILE A 204 0.71 -11.70 3.37
N THR A 205 1.06 -10.96 2.33
CA THR A 205 1.35 -9.53 2.41
C THR A 205 0.40 -8.76 1.49
N ALA A 206 0.22 -7.48 1.80
CA ALA A 206 -0.56 -6.55 1.00
C ALA A 206 0.23 -5.26 0.82
N THR A 207 -0.07 -4.56 -0.26
CA THR A 207 0.47 -3.24 -0.60
C THR A 207 -0.68 -2.29 -0.84
N ASP A 208 -0.44 -1.02 -0.57
CA ASP A 208 -1.41 0.04 -0.80
C ASP A 208 -0.70 1.22 -1.46
N ASN A 209 -1.43 2.03 -2.22
CA ASN A 209 -0.85 3.20 -2.90
C ASN A 209 -0.57 4.35 -1.96
N CYS A 210 -1.20 4.36 -0.79
CA CYS A 210 -1.12 5.44 0.18
C CYS A 210 -0.47 5.05 1.50
N SER A 211 -0.68 3.80 1.92
CA SER A 211 -0.13 3.27 3.16
C SER A 211 1.17 2.50 2.91
N ALA A 212 2.18 2.80 3.73
CA ALA A 212 3.38 1.98 3.75
C ALA A 212 3.04 0.53 4.16
N THR A 213 3.74 -0.46 3.62
CA THR A 213 3.46 -1.89 3.89
C THR A 213 3.42 -2.24 5.38
N GLY A 214 4.21 -1.55 6.22
CA GLY A 214 4.23 -1.76 7.67
C GLY A 214 3.01 -1.23 8.42
N ASN A 215 2.19 -0.39 7.79
CA ASN A 215 1.01 0.22 8.39
C ASN A 215 -0.30 -0.47 7.95
N ILE A 216 -0.22 -1.43 7.02
CA ILE A 216 -1.36 -2.25 6.62
C ILE A 216 -1.54 -3.38 7.64
N THR A 217 -2.73 -3.47 8.23
CA THR A 217 -3.08 -4.53 9.17
C THR A 217 -3.70 -5.71 8.44
N ILE A 218 -3.12 -6.90 8.56
CA ILE A 218 -3.68 -8.13 7.99
C ILE A 218 -4.20 -9.02 9.12
N THR A 219 -5.52 -9.22 9.16
CA THR A 219 -6.18 -10.14 10.08
C THR A 219 -6.38 -11.49 9.39
N ARG A 220 -6.10 -12.58 10.12
CA ARG A 220 -6.26 -13.96 9.65
C ARG A 220 -7.27 -14.67 10.54
N ASN A 221 -8.20 -15.38 9.92
CA ASN A 221 -9.18 -16.19 10.62
C ASN A 221 -9.35 -17.55 9.91
N GLU A 222 -9.68 -18.58 10.68
CA GLU A 222 -9.93 -19.93 10.19
C GLU A 222 -11.15 -20.50 10.90
N VAL A 223 -12.11 -21.00 10.13
CA VAL A 223 -13.34 -21.62 10.63
C VAL A 223 -13.39 -23.06 10.14
N ARG A 224 -13.58 -24.01 11.06
CA ARG A 224 -13.80 -25.42 10.75
C ARG A 224 -15.29 -25.75 10.72
N THR A 225 -15.71 -26.42 9.65
CA THR A 225 -17.02 -27.03 9.52
C THR A 225 -16.85 -28.54 9.45
N ASN A 226 -17.41 -29.28 10.40
CA ASN A 226 -17.33 -30.74 10.43
C ASN A 226 -18.10 -31.35 9.24
N GLY A 227 -17.54 -32.41 8.67
CA GLY A 227 -18.13 -33.19 7.58
C GLY A 227 -18.92 -34.39 8.08
N THR A 228 -18.96 -35.44 7.25
CA THR A 228 -19.78 -36.64 7.47
C THR A 228 -19.15 -37.66 8.42
N CYS A 229 -17.84 -37.58 8.64
CA CYS A 229 -17.09 -38.44 9.57
C CYS A 229 -16.05 -37.63 10.34
N ALA A 230 -15.43 -38.24 11.36
CA ALA A 230 -14.52 -37.54 12.29
C ALA A 230 -13.34 -36.84 11.60
N ASN A 231 -12.77 -37.49 10.57
CA ASN A 231 -11.62 -37.02 9.81
C ASN A 231 -11.99 -36.37 8.47
N SER A 232 -13.29 -36.06 8.26
CA SER A 232 -13.76 -35.23 7.15
C SER A 232 -14.26 -33.88 7.67
N TYR A 233 -13.71 -32.79 7.17
CA TYR A 233 -14.11 -31.43 7.52
C TYR A 233 -13.65 -30.43 6.46
N THR A 234 -14.20 -29.22 6.50
CA THR A 234 -13.76 -28.11 5.65
C THR A 234 -13.20 -26.99 6.53
N LEU A 235 -12.04 -26.45 6.16
CA LEU A 235 -11.48 -25.24 6.75
C LEU A 235 -11.72 -24.07 5.80
N THR A 236 -12.40 -23.03 6.26
CA THR A 236 -12.54 -21.76 5.55
C THR A 236 -11.60 -20.75 6.19
N ARG A 237 -10.56 -20.37 5.45
CA ARG A 237 -9.57 -19.37 5.86
C ARG A 237 -9.92 -18.04 5.22
N THR A 238 -9.87 -16.98 6.00
CA THR A 238 -10.12 -15.62 5.53
C THR A 238 -8.97 -14.71 5.93
N TRP A 239 -8.55 -13.85 5.00
CA TRP A 239 -7.58 -12.80 5.26
C TRP A 239 -8.19 -11.46 4.87
N THR A 240 -8.11 -10.49 5.78
CA THR A 240 -8.60 -9.12 5.56
C THR A 240 -7.42 -8.18 5.76
N ALA A 241 -7.08 -7.41 4.73
CA ALA A 241 -6.08 -6.35 4.79
C ALA A 241 -6.81 -5.00 4.93
N VAL A 242 -6.40 -4.19 5.90
CA VAL A 242 -6.98 -2.87 6.19
C VAL A 242 -5.84 -1.84 6.24
N ASP A 243 -6.02 -0.72 5.56
CA ASP A 243 -5.07 0.41 5.57
C ASP A 243 -5.27 1.36 6.77
N GLU A 244 -4.51 2.47 6.82
CA GLU A 244 -4.61 3.46 7.90
C GLU A 244 -5.87 4.35 7.83
N CYS A 245 -6.60 4.30 6.72
CA CYS A 245 -7.84 5.03 6.49
C CYS A 245 -9.09 4.14 6.62
N GLY A 246 -8.91 2.85 6.88
CA GLY A 246 -9.97 1.88 7.07
C GLY A 246 -10.50 1.27 5.78
N ASN A 247 -9.87 1.49 4.63
CA ASN A 247 -10.23 0.79 3.40
C ASN A 247 -9.72 -0.65 3.49
N ASP A 248 -10.55 -1.62 3.08
CA ASP A 248 -10.24 -3.04 3.26
C ASP A 248 -10.49 -3.90 2.02
N THR A 249 -9.69 -4.96 1.91
CA THR A 249 -9.86 -6.05 0.95
C THR A 249 -9.83 -7.38 1.69
N THR A 250 -10.75 -8.28 1.34
CA THR A 250 -10.84 -9.63 1.93
C THR A 250 -10.69 -10.71 0.86
N ILE A 251 -9.94 -11.77 1.19
CA ILE A 251 -9.82 -12.98 0.38
C ILE A 251 -10.10 -14.23 1.22
N THR A 252 -10.48 -15.33 0.56
CA THR A 252 -10.81 -16.59 1.22
C THR A 252 -10.15 -17.77 0.54
N GLN A 253 -9.88 -18.82 1.31
CA GLN A 253 -9.46 -20.14 0.84
C GLN A 253 -10.32 -21.21 1.52
N VAL A 254 -10.74 -22.22 0.78
CA VAL A 254 -11.42 -23.41 1.28
C VAL A 254 -10.49 -24.62 1.17
N VAL A 255 -10.26 -25.30 2.29
CA VAL A 255 -9.50 -26.55 2.34
C VAL A 255 -10.45 -27.67 2.74
N HIS A 256 -10.73 -28.59 1.82
CA HIS A 256 -11.46 -29.81 2.11
C HIS A 256 -10.50 -30.87 2.65
N VAL A 257 -10.81 -31.37 3.82
CA VAL A 257 -10.07 -32.44 4.48
C VAL A 257 -10.94 -33.68 4.46
N GLN A 258 -10.39 -34.78 3.97
CA GLN A 258 -11.08 -36.06 3.90
C GLN A 258 -10.10 -37.20 4.17
N ASP A 259 -10.58 -38.22 4.86
CA ASP A 259 -9.87 -39.47 5.05
C ASP A 259 -10.37 -40.49 4.03
N THR A 260 -9.48 -40.91 3.14
CA THR A 260 -9.78 -41.87 2.07
C THR A 260 -8.86 -43.09 2.13
N THR A 261 -8.06 -43.22 3.19
CA THR A 261 -7.03 -44.24 3.30
C THR A 261 -7.50 -45.30 4.28
N ALA A 262 -7.45 -46.57 3.88
CA ALA A 262 -7.85 -47.64 4.77
C ALA A 262 -6.75 -47.96 5.81
N PRO A 263 -7.13 -48.43 7.01
CA PRO A 263 -6.16 -48.86 8.01
C PRO A 263 -5.22 -49.96 7.54
N VAL A 264 -3.96 -49.89 7.98
CA VAL A 264 -2.93 -50.89 7.71
C VAL A 264 -2.75 -51.80 8.92
N VAL A 265 -2.93 -53.10 8.71
CA VAL A 265 -2.71 -54.11 9.75
C VAL A 265 -1.23 -54.28 10.04
N THR A 266 -0.87 -54.21 11.32
CA THR A 266 0.52 -54.29 11.80
C THR A 266 0.86 -55.65 12.39
N THR A 267 -0.14 -56.44 12.77
CA THR A 267 0.06 -57.82 13.23
C THR A 267 0.35 -58.75 12.05
N VAL A 268 1.37 -59.60 12.20
CA VAL A 268 1.66 -60.65 11.22
C VAL A 268 0.63 -61.77 11.39
N ILE A 269 -0.25 -61.95 10.40
CA ILE A 269 -1.22 -63.05 10.39
C ILE A 269 -0.50 -64.30 9.87
N PRO A 270 -0.54 -65.44 10.58
CA PRO A 270 0.09 -66.67 10.11
C PRO A 270 -0.46 -67.09 8.75
N ALA A 271 0.40 -67.63 7.89
CA ALA A 271 -0.02 -68.16 6.60
C ALA A 271 -1.01 -69.33 6.77
N ALA A 272 -1.72 -69.65 5.69
CA ALA A 272 -2.55 -70.84 5.63
C ALA A 272 -1.75 -72.10 5.97
N ARG A 273 -2.31 -72.98 6.80
CA ARG A 273 -1.64 -74.20 7.25
C ARG A 273 -2.63 -75.31 7.60
N THR A 274 -2.12 -76.54 7.60
CA THR A 274 -2.84 -77.70 8.13
C THR A 274 -2.55 -77.87 9.61
N VAL A 275 -3.57 -78.16 10.41
CA VAL A 275 -3.48 -78.41 11.86
C VAL A 275 -4.26 -79.67 12.21
N ASP A 276 -3.86 -80.33 13.28
CA ASP A 276 -4.58 -81.47 13.83
C ASP A 276 -5.85 -80.99 14.58
N CYS A 277 -6.80 -81.89 14.79
CA CYS A 277 -8.11 -81.64 15.39
C CYS A 277 -8.02 -81.10 16.83
N ASP A 278 -7.01 -81.57 17.58
CA ASP A 278 -6.73 -81.16 18.95
C ASP A 278 -5.85 -79.89 19.04
N ALA A 279 -5.29 -79.43 17.92
CA ALA A 279 -4.31 -78.36 17.83
C ALA A 279 -4.78 -77.15 17.00
N VAL A 280 -6.09 -76.94 16.86
CA VAL A 280 -6.64 -75.79 16.16
C VAL A 280 -6.34 -74.51 16.96
N PRO A 281 -5.53 -73.57 16.41
CA PRO A 281 -5.18 -72.33 17.11
C PRO A 281 -6.41 -71.42 17.24
N VAL A 282 -6.46 -70.60 18.29
CA VAL A 282 -7.47 -69.53 18.40
C VAL A 282 -7.33 -68.50 17.27
N GLN A 283 -8.40 -67.76 16.98
CA GLN A 283 -8.33 -66.68 15.99
C GLN A 283 -7.61 -65.46 16.57
N GLU A 284 -6.49 -65.07 15.96
CA GLU A 284 -5.62 -64.00 16.43
C GLU A 284 -6.36 -62.65 16.56
N ASP A 285 -6.08 -61.92 17.65
CA ASP A 285 -6.31 -60.47 17.72
C ASP A 285 -5.31 -59.76 16.82
N ILE A 286 -5.79 -58.80 16.03
CA ILE A 286 -4.94 -58.01 15.16
C ILE A 286 -4.98 -56.55 15.58
N THR A 287 -3.87 -55.86 15.37
CA THR A 287 -3.71 -54.43 15.53
C THR A 287 -3.54 -53.79 14.16
N ALA A 288 -4.02 -52.57 14.03
CA ALA A 288 -3.85 -51.77 12.84
C ALA A 288 -3.51 -50.32 13.21
N THR A 289 -2.95 -49.61 12.24
CA THR A 289 -2.66 -48.18 12.32
C THR A 289 -3.24 -47.51 11.10
N ASP A 290 -3.65 -46.27 11.27
CA ASP A 290 -4.16 -45.45 10.19
C ASP A 290 -3.48 -44.07 10.23
N ASN A 291 -3.42 -43.38 9.09
CA ASN A 291 -2.80 -42.06 9.01
C ASN A 291 -3.68 -40.94 9.59
N CYS A 292 -4.97 -41.18 9.72
CA CYS A 292 -5.97 -40.22 10.16
C CYS A 292 -6.64 -40.60 11.47
N SER A 293 -6.88 -41.90 11.66
CA SER A 293 -7.59 -42.43 12.80
C SER A 293 -6.62 -42.90 13.89
N ALA A 294 -6.86 -42.44 15.12
CA ALA A 294 -6.12 -42.96 16.26
C ALA A 294 -6.46 -44.45 16.47
N VAL A 295 -5.50 -45.25 16.92
CA VAL A 295 -5.66 -46.71 17.12
C VAL A 295 -6.96 -47.11 17.85
N PRO A 296 -7.41 -46.42 18.92
CA PRO A 296 -8.66 -46.77 19.61
C PRO A 296 -9.93 -46.61 18.77
N ASN A 297 -9.87 -45.83 17.70
CA ASN A 297 -11.01 -45.55 16.82
C ASN A 297 -11.05 -46.46 15.59
N ILE A 298 -10.07 -47.35 15.44
CA ILE A 298 -10.06 -48.37 14.39
C ILE A 298 -10.88 -49.58 14.86
N SER A 299 -11.90 -49.94 14.09
CA SER A 299 -12.76 -51.09 14.35
C SER A 299 -12.23 -52.35 13.67
N VAL A 300 -12.10 -53.44 14.43
CA VAL A 300 -11.72 -54.77 13.92
C VAL A 300 -12.88 -55.73 14.14
N VAL A 301 -13.50 -56.17 13.05
CA VAL A 301 -14.55 -57.20 13.09
C VAL A 301 -13.97 -58.52 12.62
N LYS A 302 -14.04 -59.54 13.46
CA LYS A 302 -13.59 -60.90 13.15
C LYS A 302 -14.76 -61.81 12.79
N ASN A 303 -14.54 -62.67 11.81
CA ASN A 303 -15.47 -63.72 11.45
C ASN A 303 -14.71 -65.04 11.20
N GLU A 304 -15.36 -66.17 11.47
CA GLU A 304 -14.85 -67.50 11.17
C GLU A 304 -15.96 -68.35 10.56
N VAL A 305 -15.68 -68.99 9.42
CA VAL A 305 -16.61 -69.86 8.72
C VAL A 305 -15.99 -71.24 8.58
N ARG A 306 -16.70 -72.27 9.06
CA ARG A 306 -16.32 -73.67 8.88
C ARG A 306 -16.96 -74.24 7.62
N THR A 307 -16.15 -74.90 6.79
CA THR A 307 -16.61 -75.72 5.67
C THR A 307 -16.24 -77.17 5.93
N ASN A 308 -17.23 -78.05 6.03
CA ASN A 308 -16.98 -79.48 6.25
C ASN A 308 -16.34 -80.12 5.01
N GLY A 309 -15.34 -80.97 5.25
CA GLY A 309 -14.69 -81.79 4.24
C GLY A 309 -15.38 -83.13 4.03
N ALA A 310 -14.68 -84.04 3.34
CA ALA A 310 -15.22 -85.35 2.96
C ALA A 310 -15.39 -86.33 4.13
N CYS A 311 -14.66 -86.13 5.23
CA CYS A 311 -14.65 -86.99 6.42
C CYS A 311 -15.06 -86.19 7.65
N ALA A 312 -15.57 -86.87 8.69
CA ALA A 312 -16.08 -86.23 9.92
C ALA A 312 -15.05 -85.31 10.61
N ASN A 313 -13.77 -85.70 10.55
CA ASN A 313 -12.64 -85.00 11.18
C ASN A 313 -11.79 -84.22 10.17
N THR A 314 -12.37 -83.81 9.03
CA THR A 314 -11.70 -82.95 8.05
C THR A 314 -12.59 -81.77 7.71
N TYR A 315 -12.09 -80.55 7.91
CA TYR A 315 -12.81 -79.32 7.59
C TYR A 315 -11.83 -78.16 7.37
N THR A 316 -12.28 -77.10 6.70
CA THR A 316 -11.52 -75.85 6.61
C THR A 316 -12.17 -74.77 7.47
N LEU A 317 -11.34 -73.95 8.12
CA LEU A 317 -11.75 -72.72 8.78
C LEU A 317 -11.26 -71.54 7.95
N THR A 318 -12.19 -70.76 7.42
CA THR A 318 -11.89 -69.48 6.77
C THR A 318 -12.12 -68.36 7.77
N ARG A 319 -11.04 -67.74 8.20
CA ARG A 319 -11.04 -66.59 9.12
C ARG A 319 -10.92 -65.31 8.32
N THR A 320 -11.75 -64.33 8.67
CA THR A 320 -11.75 -63.01 8.05
C THR A 320 -11.64 -61.95 9.12
N TRP A 321 -10.82 -60.93 8.87
CA TRP A 321 -10.77 -59.70 9.65
C TRP A 321 -11.12 -58.53 8.74
N VAL A 322 -12.12 -57.74 9.10
CA VAL A 322 -12.44 -56.46 8.46
C VAL A 322 -12.00 -55.35 9.40
N VAL A 323 -11.05 -54.54 8.95
CA VAL A 323 -10.50 -53.42 9.71
C VAL A 323 -10.99 -52.14 9.08
N SER A 324 -11.73 -51.31 9.81
CA SER A 324 -12.34 -50.08 9.30
C SER A 324 -12.03 -48.90 10.20
N ASP A 325 -11.87 -47.72 9.60
CA ASP A 325 -11.70 -46.46 10.31
C ASP A 325 -13.04 -45.74 10.59
N GLU A 326 -12.97 -44.51 11.13
CA GLU A 326 -14.13 -43.68 11.46
C GLU A 326 -14.85 -43.09 10.24
N CYS A 327 -14.20 -43.12 9.07
CA CYS A 327 -14.74 -42.63 7.80
C CYS A 327 -15.25 -43.76 6.88
N GLY A 328 -15.13 -45.01 7.34
CA GLY A 328 -15.61 -46.20 6.66
C GLY A 328 -14.65 -46.73 5.60
N ASN A 329 -13.38 -46.29 5.57
CA ASN A 329 -12.38 -46.94 4.74
C ASN A 329 -11.97 -48.25 5.41
N ASP A 330 -11.93 -49.35 4.64
CA ASP A 330 -11.68 -50.67 5.20
C ASP A 330 -10.61 -51.47 4.44
N THR A 331 -9.96 -52.38 5.19
CA THR A 331 -9.09 -53.43 4.66
C THR A 331 -9.57 -54.76 5.19
N THR A 332 -9.71 -55.75 4.30
CA THR A 332 -10.12 -57.11 4.64
C THR A 332 -8.96 -58.10 4.47
N ILE A 333 -8.74 -58.95 5.47
CA ILE A 333 -7.72 -60.00 5.44
C ILE A 333 -8.37 -61.35 5.69
N THR A 334 -7.88 -62.39 5.01
CA THR A 334 -8.36 -63.77 5.16
C THR A 334 -7.22 -64.74 5.48
N GLN A 335 -7.52 -65.74 6.30
CA GLN A 335 -6.66 -66.88 6.60
C GLN A 335 -7.48 -68.15 6.43
N VAL A 336 -6.88 -69.20 5.85
CA VAL A 336 -7.50 -70.51 5.73
C VAL A 336 -6.69 -71.52 6.53
N LEU A 337 -7.35 -72.22 7.46
CA LEU A 337 -6.77 -73.36 8.17
C LEU A 337 -7.45 -74.65 7.69
N THR A 338 -6.65 -75.64 7.33
CA THR A 338 -7.16 -76.99 7.05
C THR A 338 -7.02 -77.80 8.32
N VAL A 339 -8.13 -78.27 8.87
CA VAL A 339 -8.14 -79.18 10.02
C VAL A 339 -8.30 -80.59 9.50
N GLN A 340 -7.34 -81.44 9.83
CA GLN A 340 -7.38 -82.85 9.47
C GLN A 340 -6.71 -83.65 10.58
N ASP A 341 -7.38 -84.69 11.03
CA ASP A 341 -6.79 -85.73 11.87
C ASP A 341 -5.65 -86.42 11.12
N THR A 342 -4.43 -86.23 11.64
CA THR A 342 -3.21 -86.85 11.12
C THR A 342 -2.56 -87.78 12.12
N THR A 343 -3.12 -87.90 13.31
CA THR A 343 -2.59 -88.70 14.39
C THR A 343 -3.19 -90.11 14.30
N ALA A 344 -2.37 -91.13 14.52
CA ALA A 344 -2.86 -92.50 14.52
C ALA A 344 -3.43 -92.84 15.90
N PRO A 345 -4.53 -93.60 15.99
CA PRO A 345 -5.13 -93.98 17.26
C PRO A 345 -4.13 -94.81 18.08
N VAL A 346 -4.04 -94.50 19.38
CA VAL A 346 -3.13 -95.18 20.30
C VAL A 346 -3.90 -96.21 21.11
N VAL A 347 -3.41 -97.46 21.09
CA VAL A 347 -3.90 -98.53 21.96
C VAL A 347 -3.30 -98.36 23.35
N THR A 348 -4.14 -98.06 24.34
CA THR A 348 -3.71 -97.80 25.74
C THR A 348 -3.87 -99.01 26.66
N VAL A 349 -4.49 -100.09 26.18
CA VAL A 349 -4.67 -101.32 26.94
C VAL A 349 -3.42 -102.22 26.83
N VAL A 350 -3.02 -102.82 27.95
CA VAL A 350 -1.96 -103.83 27.98
C VAL A 350 -2.43 -105.04 27.16
N ILE A 351 -1.80 -105.26 26.01
CA ILE A 351 -2.08 -106.44 25.19
C ILE A 351 -1.82 -107.69 26.06
N PRO A 352 -2.80 -108.58 26.25
CA PRO A 352 -2.60 -109.79 27.04
C PRO A 352 -1.43 -110.59 26.48
N ALA A 353 -0.48 -110.95 27.35
CA ALA A 353 0.66 -111.77 26.94
C ALA A 353 0.17 -113.09 26.33
N THR A 354 0.91 -113.58 25.32
CA THR A 354 0.65 -114.85 24.67
C THR A 354 0.60 -115.96 25.71
N ARG A 355 -0.51 -116.70 25.76
CA ARG A 355 -0.69 -117.81 26.70
C ARG A 355 -1.21 -119.04 25.96
N THR A 356 -0.79 -120.22 26.40
CA THR A 356 -1.34 -121.50 25.95
C THR A 356 -2.40 -121.93 26.95
N VAL A 357 -3.59 -122.26 26.46
CA VAL A 357 -4.74 -122.70 27.26
C VAL A 357 -5.22 -124.06 26.77
N ASP A 358 -5.82 -124.83 27.66
CA ASP A 358 -6.52 -126.07 27.30
C ASP A 358 -7.81 -125.73 26.53
N CYS A 359 -8.33 -126.70 25.76
CA CYS A 359 -9.43 -126.52 24.83
C CYS A 359 -10.75 -126.05 25.48
N ASP A 360 -10.91 -126.22 26.78
CA ASP A 360 -12.04 -125.78 27.59
C ASP A 360 -11.79 -124.47 28.38
N ALA A 361 -10.61 -123.85 28.27
CA ALA A 361 -10.19 -122.68 29.04
C ALA A 361 -9.82 -121.45 28.17
N VAL A 362 -10.34 -121.37 26.94
CA VAL A 362 -10.13 -120.21 26.06
C VAL A 362 -10.80 -118.98 26.66
N PRO A 363 -10.05 -117.92 27.04
CA PRO A 363 -10.65 -116.71 27.58
C PRO A 363 -11.50 -116.02 26.51
N VAL A 364 -12.57 -115.36 26.95
CA VAL A 364 -13.35 -114.47 26.07
C VAL A 364 -12.41 -113.40 25.51
N GLN A 365 -12.61 -113.06 24.23
CA GLN A 365 -11.85 -112.00 23.60
C GLN A 365 -12.07 -110.71 24.39
N GLU A 366 -10.99 -110.13 24.88
CA GLU A 366 -11.03 -108.81 25.51
C GLU A 366 -11.19 -107.76 24.42
N ASP A 367 -12.13 -106.83 24.62
CA ASP A 367 -12.27 -105.68 23.74
C ASP A 367 -11.05 -104.76 23.93
N ILE A 368 -10.33 -104.50 22.85
CA ILE A 368 -9.24 -103.51 22.86
C ILE A 368 -9.84 -102.16 22.49
N THR A 369 -9.72 -101.20 23.41
CA THR A 369 -10.06 -99.80 23.12
C THR A 369 -8.81 -99.05 22.68
N ALA A 370 -8.89 -98.40 21.52
CA ALA A 370 -7.93 -97.37 21.13
C ALA A 370 -8.56 -96.00 21.39
N THR A 371 -7.72 -95.04 21.78
CA THR A 371 -8.10 -93.64 21.91
C THR A 371 -7.41 -92.84 20.81
N ASP A 372 -8.17 -91.96 20.18
CA ASP A 372 -7.68 -90.97 19.20
C ASP A 372 -7.91 -89.57 19.76
N ASN A 373 -7.20 -88.57 19.22
CA ASN A 373 -7.22 -87.19 19.70
C ASN A 373 -8.43 -86.38 19.22
#